data_AF-A0A9D6QZ78-F1
#
_entry.id   AF-A0A9D6QZ78-F1
#
_cell.length_a   1.000
_cell.length_b   1.000
_cell.length_c   1.000
_cell.angle_alpha   90.00
_cell.angle_beta   90.00
_cell.angle_gamma   90.00
#
_symmetry.space_group_name_H-M   'P 1'
#
loop_
_entity.id
_entity.type
_entity.pdbx_description
1 polymer ?
#
loop_
_entity_poly.entity_id
_entity_poly.type
_entity_poly.pdbx_seq_one_letter_code
_entity_poly.pdbx_strand_id
1 'polypeptide(L)'
;MEIIGHRKYVEIPGDRTHELPPLLVRGAPEITPLDQMVDMAANLVESEEMISDRPADNRVTEAALEQRKFDLAINLAQHYLKMIAQWRRGDSVLEWIRQCEITFESKMALRNLLRPDLWPHAGRSSFVRLLEDKSVPTDGVVLENAVGLRLTFRQPPPISCFSDQFLLYLNSSVAATAYQTWARLSNDEQALLPPERFHFQVLHMTA
;
A
#
# COMPACT_ATOMS: atom_id res chain seq x y z
N MET A 1 20.00 -7.60 23.94
CA MET A 1 18.74 -7.35 23.23
C MET A 1 17.95 -6.32 24.05
N GLU A 2 17.70 -5.13 23.54
CA GLU A 2 16.91 -4.12 24.27
C GLU A 2 15.42 -4.36 24.07
N ILE A 3 14.68 -4.51 25.18
CA ILE A 3 13.23 -4.67 25.20
C ILE A 3 12.66 -3.32 25.66
N ILE A 4 12.16 -2.53 24.71
CA ILE A 4 11.38 -1.32 25.01
C ILE A 4 9.90 -1.71 24.82
N GLY A 5 9.21 -1.98 25.92
CA GLY A 5 7.81 -2.46 25.91
C GLY A 5 7.65 -3.93 25.50
N HIS A 6 6.66 -4.26 24.65
CA HIS A 6 6.46 -5.62 24.11
C HIS A 6 7.25 -5.91 22.82
N ARG A 7 8.04 -4.93 22.33
CA ARG A 7 8.73 -5.02 21.05
C ARG A 7 10.20 -5.39 21.24
N LYS A 8 10.69 -6.28 20.38
CA LYS A 8 12.05 -6.80 20.37
C LYS A 8 12.81 -6.13 19.23
N TYR A 9 13.90 -5.43 19.50
CA TYR A 9 14.73 -4.77 18.48
C TYR A 9 16.07 -5.49 18.27
N VAL A 10 16.61 -5.46 17.05
CA VAL A 10 17.95 -6.00 16.77
C VAL A 10 19.01 -5.12 17.42
N GLU A 11 20.01 -5.74 18.05
CA GLU A 11 21.16 -4.99 18.54
C GLU A 11 22.16 -4.77 17.41
N ILE A 12 22.44 -3.49 17.15
CA ILE A 12 23.43 -3.08 16.17
C ILE A 12 24.67 -2.62 16.93
N PRO A 13 25.83 -3.29 16.77
CA PRO A 13 27.06 -2.90 17.46
C PRO A 13 27.44 -1.44 17.20
N GLY A 14 27.88 -0.75 18.26
CA GLY A 14 28.21 0.68 18.23
C GLY A 14 27.01 1.60 18.46
N ASP A 15 27.27 2.90 18.49
CA ASP A 15 26.32 3.99 18.74
C ASP A 15 25.92 4.75 17.46
N ARG A 16 26.50 4.36 16.31
CA ARG A 16 26.31 5.07 15.05
C ARG A 16 24.88 4.93 14.52
N THR A 17 24.34 6.04 14.01
CA THR A 17 23.14 6.07 13.18
C THR A 17 23.47 5.68 11.73
N HIS A 18 22.66 4.83 11.11
CA HIS A 18 22.85 4.33 9.77
C HIS A 18 21.94 5.03 8.76
N GLU A 19 22.55 5.60 7.74
CA GLU A 19 21.84 6.18 6.59
C GLU A 19 21.26 5.08 5.69
N LEU A 20 19.95 5.14 5.49
CA LEU A 20 19.19 4.34 4.53
C LEU A 20 18.93 5.16 3.26
N PRO A 21 18.67 4.49 2.12
CA PRO A 21 18.22 5.17 0.91
C PRO A 21 16.99 6.06 1.17
N PRO A 22 16.80 7.15 0.42
CA PRO A 22 15.60 7.97 0.54
C PRO A 22 14.35 7.18 0.12
N LEU A 23 13.26 7.36 0.86
CA LEU A 23 11.94 6.85 0.49
C LEU A 23 11.34 7.77 -0.57
N LEU A 24 11.24 7.26 -1.80
CA LEU A 24 10.65 7.96 -2.93
C LEU A 24 9.13 7.69 -2.96
N VAL A 25 8.35 8.66 -2.50
CA VAL A 25 6.89 8.62 -2.52
C VAL A 25 6.40 9.18 -3.85
N ARG A 26 5.78 8.33 -4.68
CA ARG A 26 5.06 8.82 -5.86
C ARG A 26 3.78 9.50 -5.40
N GLY A 27 3.68 10.81 -5.64
CA GLY A 27 2.45 11.55 -5.36
C GLY A 27 1.26 10.98 -6.14
N ALA A 28 0.10 10.88 -5.49
CA ALA A 28 -1.15 10.99 -6.22
C ALA A 28 -1.31 12.47 -6.61
N PRO A 29 -1.85 12.81 -7.80
CA PRO A 29 -2.22 14.20 -8.05
C PRO A 29 -3.19 14.63 -6.95
N GLU A 30 -2.90 15.74 -6.27
CA GLU A 30 -3.68 16.28 -5.13
C GLU A 30 -5.15 16.48 -5.46
N ILE A 31 -5.46 16.56 -6.76
CA ILE A 31 -6.81 16.58 -7.31
C ILE A 31 -6.79 15.54 -8.43
N THR A 32 -7.54 14.45 -8.27
CA THR A 32 -7.90 13.73 -9.50
C THR A 32 -8.82 14.66 -10.26
N PRO A 33 -8.46 15.11 -11.48
CA PRO A 33 -9.29 16.06 -12.21
C PRO A 33 -10.70 15.47 -12.25
N LEU A 34 -11.70 16.25 -11.83
CA LEU A 34 -13.10 15.82 -11.87
C LEU A 34 -13.43 15.28 -13.28
N ASP A 35 -12.83 15.89 -14.30
CA ASP A 35 -12.86 15.45 -15.69
C ASP A 35 -12.38 14.01 -15.88
N GLN A 36 -11.24 13.61 -15.30
CA GLN A 36 -10.75 12.23 -15.39
C GLN A 36 -11.70 11.23 -14.73
N MET A 37 -12.34 11.62 -13.63
CA MET A 37 -13.34 10.78 -12.94
C MET A 37 -14.62 10.64 -13.76
N VAL A 38 -15.10 11.75 -14.33
CA VAL A 38 -16.27 11.79 -15.21
C VAL A 38 -16.01 10.95 -16.47
N ASP A 39 -14.83 11.06 -17.06
CA ASP A 39 -14.43 10.27 -18.23
C ASP A 39 -14.39 8.77 -17.90
N MET A 40 -13.83 8.38 -16.75
CA MET A 40 -13.85 6.97 -16.33
C MET A 40 -15.28 6.47 -16.07
N ALA A 41 -16.13 7.29 -15.45
CA ALA A 41 -17.52 6.95 -15.19
C ALA A 41 -18.32 6.80 -16.50
N ALA A 42 -18.12 7.69 -17.47
CA ALA A 42 -18.74 7.60 -18.80
C ALA A 42 -18.35 6.28 -19.49
N ASN A 43 -17.05 5.98 -19.55
CA ASN A 43 -16.56 4.72 -20.13
C ASN A 43 -17.13 3.48 -19.42
N LEU A 44 -17.31 3.53 -18.10
CA LEU A 44 -17.89 2.44 -17.32
C LEU A 44 -19.38 2.22 -17.65
N VAL A 45 -20.16 3.30 -17.75
CA VAL A 45 -21.58 3.24 -18.11
C VAL A 45 -21.74 2.71 -19.54
N GLU A 46 -20.89 3.16 -20.47
CA GLU A 46 -20.86 2.69 -21.86
C GLU A 46 -20.43 1.22 -21.98
N SER A 47 -19.57 0.72 -21.08
CA SER A 47 -19.08 -0.66 -21.09
C SER A 47 -20.07 -1.72 -20.54
N GLU A 48 -21.28 -1.30 -20.15
CA GLU A 48 -22.42 -2.18 -19.87
C GLU A 48 -22.16 -3.31 -18.84
N GLU A 49 -21.79 -2.99 -17.60
CA GLU A 49 -21.77 -3.99 -16.51
C GLU A 49 -22.18 -3.45 -15.12
N MET A 50 -22.88 -2.32 -15.07
CA MET A 50 -23.34 -1.72 -13.80
C MET A 50 -24.85 -1.94 -13.60
N ILE A 51 -25.13 -3.07 -12.95
CA ILE A 51 -26.42 -3.54 -12.41
C ILE A 51 -27.32 -4.30 -13.41
N SER A 52 -27.59 -5.54 -13.01
CA SER A 52 -28.58 -6.47 -13.55
C SER A 52 -29.94 -5.80 -13.77
N ASP A 53 -30.46 -5.92 -14.99
CA ASP A 53 -31.88 -5.72 -15.29
C ASP A 53 -32.76 -6.45 -14.27
N ARG A 54 -33.53 -5.72 -13.45
CA ARG A 54 -34.58 -6.30 -12.61
C ARG A 54 -35.55 -5.26 -12.05
N PRO A 55 -36.83 -5.68 -11.90
CA PRO A 55 -37.81 -5.85 -12.95
C PRO A 55 -38.63 -4.56 -13.13
N ALA A 56 -39.42 -4.52 -14.19
CA ALA A 56 -40.35 -3.45 -14.53
C ALA A 56 -41.29 -3.08 -13.36
N ASP A 57 -40.90 -2.09 -12.55
CA ASP A 57 -41.84 -1.34 -11.71
C ASP A 57 -41.98 0.06 -12.33
N ASN A 58 -43.06 0.21 -13.10
CA ASN A 58 -43.33 1.25 -14.09
C ASN A 58 -43.58 2.65 -13.51
N ARG A 59 -42.64 3.23 -12.76
CA ARG A 59 -42.74 4.64 -12.30
C ARG A 59 -41.44 5.43 -12.29
N VAL A 60 -40.29 4.80 -12.54
CA VAL A 60 -39.02 5.51 -12.63
C VAL A 60 -38.76 5.85 -14.10
N THR A 61 -38.64 7.14 -14.42
CA THR A 61 -38.28 7.60 -15.77
C THR A 61 -36.92 7.02 -16.17
N GLU A 62 -36.76 6.66 -17.43
CA GLU A 62 -35.50 6.15 -18.01
C GLU A 62 -34.30 7.05 -17.66
N ALA A 63 -34.49 8.38 -17.75
CA ALA A 63 -33.50 9.38 -17.33
C ALA A 63 -33.06 9.27 -15.84
N ALA A 64 -33.96 8.85 -14.94
CA ALA A 64 -33.63 8.69 -13.52
C ALA A 64 -32.85 7.38 -13.26
N LEU A 65 -33.06 6.35 -14.09
CA LEU A 65 -32.24 5.13 -14.06
C LEU A 65 -30.84 5.41 -14.62
N GLU A 66 -30.72 6.17 -15.71
CA GLU A 66 -29.44 6.60 -16.28
C GLU A 66 -28.64 7.45 -15.29
N GLN A 67 -29.29 8.43 -14.65
CA GLN A 67 -28.63 9.26 -13.63
C GLN A 67 -28.09 8.40 -12.47
N ARG A 68 -28.88 7.43 -11.98
CA ARG A 68 -28.44 6.55 -10.90
C ARG A 68 -27.27 5.63 -11.31
N LYS A 69 -27.26 5.14 -12.56
CA LYS A 69 -26.12 4.37 -13.10
C LYS A 69 -24.86 5.22 -13.13
N PHE A 70 -24.97 6.48 -13.57
CA PHE A 70 -23.86 7.41 -13.62
C PHE A 70 -23.31 7.76 -12.24
N ASP A 71 -24.19 8.02 -11.26
CA ASP A 71 -23.79 8.27 -9.86
C ASP A 71 -23.01 7.09 -9.27
N LEU A 72 -23.43 5.86 -9.56
CA LEU A 72 -22.71 4.66 -9.14
C LEU A 72 -21.34 4.55 -9.84
N ALA A 73 -21.28 4.85 -11.14
CA ALA A 73 -20.02 4.82 -11.89
C ALA A 73 -19.01 5.85 -11.37
N ILE A 74 -19.47 7.03 -10.96
CA ILE A 74 -18.63 8.02 -10.28
C ILE A 74 -18.09 7.46 -8.96
N ASN A 75 -18.94 6.85 -8.13
CA ASN A 75 -18.50 6.26 -6.86
C ASN A 75 -17.44 5.15 -7.08
N LEU A 76 -17.66 4.29 -8.08
CA LEU A 76 -16.70 3.25 -8.46
C LEU A 76 -15.36 3.85 -8.89
N ALA A 77 -15.40 4.87 -9.76
CA ALA A 77 -14.20 5.59 -10.21
C ALA A 77 -13.44 6.23 -9.03
N GLN A 78 -14.15 6.86 -8.09
CA GLN A 78 -13.55 7.43 -6.89
C GLN A 78 -12.86 6.37 -6.03
N HIS A 79 -13.54 5.26 -5.75
CA HIS A 79 -12.97 4.17 -4.96
C HIS A 79 -11.76 3.53 -5.64
N TYR A 80 -11.85 3.34 -6.95
CA TYR A 80 -10.75 2.82 -7.76
C TYR A 80 -9.53 3.74 -7.69
N LEU A 81 -9.68 5.06 -7.86
CA LEU A 81 -8.57 6.01 -7.76
C LEU A 81 -7.89 6.00 -6.39
N LYS A 82 -8.67 5.92 -5.31
CA LYS A 82 -8.14 5.76 -3.95
C LYS A 82 -7.33 4.47 -3.82
N MET A 83 -7.84 3.36 -4.36
CA MET A 83 -7.11 2.09 -4.40
C MET A 83 -5.80 2.23 -5.20
N ILE A 84 -5.80 2.93 -6.34
CA ILE A 84 -4.58 3.16 -7.13
C ILE A 84 -3.55 3.98 -6.36
N ALA A 85 -3.96 5.03 -5.66
CA ALA A 85 -3.06 5.81 -4.81
C ALA A 85 -2.43 4.94 -3.71
N GLN A 86 -3.24 4.11 -3.05
CA GLN A 86 -2.79 3.14 -2.06
C GLN A 86 -1.83 2.10 -2.65
N TRP A 87 -2.12 1.57 -3.85
CA TRP A 87 -1.25 0.63 -4.55
C TRP A 87 0.12 1.26 -4.88
N ARG A 88 0.13 2.51 -5.37
CA ARG A 88 1.38 3.26 -5.66
C ARG A 88 2.21 3.46 -4.40
N ARG A 89 1.57 3.75 -3.26
CA ARG A 89 2.25 3.82 -1.96
C ARG A 89 2.91 2.49 -1.61
N GLY A 90 2.23 1.38 -1.81
CA GLY A 90 2.79 0.03 -1.63
C GLY A 90 3.99 -0.25 -2.54
N ASP A 91 3.92 0.17 -3.81
CA ASP A 91 5.03 0.05 -4.78
C ASP A 91 6.27 0.82 -4.31
N SER A 92 6.08 2.09 -3.91
CA SER A 92 7.14 2.92 -3.34
C SER A 92 7.80 2.28 -2.11
N VAL A 93 7.00 1.73 -1.19
CA VAL A 93 7.53 1.09 0.03
C VAL A 93 8.31 -0.18 -0.30
N LEU A 94 7.79 -1.07 -1.16
CA LEU A 94 8.49 -2.31 -1.51
C LEU A 94 9.79 -2.04 -2.28
N GLU A 95 9.80 -1.04 -3.17
CA GLU A 95 11.01 -0.63 -3.86
C GLU A 95 12.04 -0.06 -2.87
N TRP A 96 11.60 0.77 -1.92
CA TRP A 96 12.48 1.29 -0.88
C TRP A 96 13.07 0.18 0.00
N ILE A 97 12.28 -0.83 0.37
CA ILE A 97 12.76 -2.02 1.09
C ILE A 97 13.85 -2.71 0.28
N ARG A 98 13.65 -2.91 -1.02
CA ARG A 98 14.65 -3.51 -1.91
C ARG A 98 15.95 -2.72 -1.95
N GLN A 99 15.87 -1.38 -1.98
CA GLN A 99 17.06 -0.52 -1.93
C GLN A 99 17.78 -0.60 -0.57
N CYS A 100 17.01 -0.71 0.52
CA CYS A 100 17.57 -0.93 1.85
C CYS A 100 18.29 -2.27 1.93
N GLU A 101 17.71 -3.36 1.39
CA GLU A 101 18.33 -4.69 1.34
C GLU A 101 19.71 -4.64 0.65
N ILE A 102 19.80 -4.01 -0.53
CA ILE A 102 21.07 -3.80 -1.26
C ILE A 102 22.08 -3.00 -0.40
N THR A 103 21.60 -1.97 0.29
CA THR A 103 22.43 -1.15 1.17
C THR A 103 22.95 -1.95 2.38
N PHE A 104 22.16 -2.87 2.93
CA PHE A 104 22.57 -3.73 4.03
C PHE A 104 23.59 -4.76 3.56
N GLU A 105 23.42 -5.36 2.38
CA GLU A 105 24.36 -6.32 1.81
C GLU A 105 25.75 -5.72 1.59
N SER A 106 25.82 -4.46 1.19
CA SER A 106 27.09 -3.74 0.97
C SER A 106 27.78 -3.27 2.26
N LYS A 107 27.05 -3.11 3.36
CA LYS A 107 27.58 -2.62 4.65
C LYS A 107 27.83 -3.77 5.62
N MET A 108 29.11 -4.07 5.92
CA MET A 108 29.47 -5.18 6.82
C MET A 108 28.75 -5.17 8.17
N ALA A 109 28.54 -3.98 8.77
CA ALA A 109 27.85 -3.83 10.05
C ALA A 109 26.35 -4.20 10.01
N LEU A 110 25.72 -4.15 8.83
CA LEU A 110 24.28 -4.37 8.66
C LEU A 110 23.96 -5.70 7.95
N ARG A 111 24.93 -6.26 7.20
CA ARG A 111 24.74 -7.46 6.38
C ARG A 111 24.18 -8.66 7.14
N ASN A 112 24.52 -8.80 8.41
CA ASN A 112 24.06 -9.92 9.23
C ASN A 112 22.62 -9.74 9.74
N LEU A 113 22.09 -8.51 9.74
CA LEU A 113 20.77 -8.21 10.29
C LEU A 113 19.62 -8.72 9.42
N LEU A 114 19.85 -8.99 8.13
CA LEU A 114 18.80 -9.49 7.22
C LEU A 114 18.96 -10.98 6.89
N ARG A 115 19.94 -11.68 7.48
CA ARG A 115 20.16 -13.11 7.20
C ARG A 115 19.23 -13.95 8.05
N PRO A 116 18.30 -14.72 7.46
CA PRO A 116 17.35 -15.53 8.23
C PRO A 116 18.05 -16.64 9.03
N ASP A 117 19.23 -17.07 8.58
CA ASP A 117 20.03 -18.11 9.24
C ASP A 117 20.81 -17.62 10.47
N LEU A 118 20.84 -16.30 10.71
CA LEU A 118 21.54 -15.70 11.84
C LEU A 118 20.53 -15.04 12.78
N TRP A 119 20.73 -15.20 14.08
CA TRP A 119 19.91 -14.56 15.10
C TRP A 119 20.75 -13.55 15.90
N PRO A 120 20.22 -12.36 16.22
CA PRO A 120 18.91 -11.82 15.82
C PRO A 120 18.91 -11.27 14.38
N HIS A 121 17.84 -11.51 13.63
CA HIS A 121 17.60 -10.87 12.33
C HIS A 121 16.28 -10.11 12.33
N ALA A 122 16.23 -9.12 11.45
CA ALA A 122 15.04 -8.36 11.10
C ALA A 122 14.48 -8.87 9.77
N GLY A 123 13.19 -9.18 9.75
CA GLY A 123 12.51 -9.53 8.51
C GLY A 123 12.03 -8.29 7.77
N ARG A 124 11.48 -8.48 6.56
CA ARG A 124 11.11 -7.37 5.66
C ARG A 124 9.98 -6.49 6.22
N SER A 125 9.11 -7.06 7.04
CA SER A 125 8.04 -6.34 7.75
C SER A 125 8.60 -5.30 8.74
N SER A 126 9.82 -5.49 9.26
CA SER A 126 10.47 -4.54 10.15
C SER A 126 10.70 -3.17 9.51
N PHE A 127 10.88 -3.11 8.18
CA PHE A 127 10.99 -1.85 7.46
C PHE A 127 9.65 -1.10 7.41
N VAL A 128 8.54 -1.82 7.23
CA VAL A 128 7.21 -1.22 7.29
C VAL A 128 6.94 -0.69 8.70
N ARG A 129 7.30 -1.46 9.72
CA ARG A 129 7.25 -1.01 11.12
C ARG A 129 8.13 0.21 11.38
N LEU A 130 9.32 0.26 10.79
CA LEU A 130 10.24 1.39 10.91
C LEU A 130 9.62 2.68 10.33
N LEU A 131 8.88 2.59 9.23
CA LEU A 131 8.15 3.74 8.66
C LEU A 131 7.05 4.24 9.62
N GLU A 132 6.32 3.32 10.24
CA GLU A 132 5.27 3.64 11.23
C GLU A 132 5.85 4.26 12.49
N ASP A 133 6.92 3.67 13.04
CA ASP A 133 7.57 4.16 14.26
C ASP A 133 8.22 5.54 14.03
N LYS A 134 8.61 5.85 12.78
CA LYS A 134 9.06 7.20 12.37
C LYS A 134 7.94 8.15 11.96
N SER A 135 6.68 7.73 12.05
CA SER A 135 5.50 8.55 11.71
C SER A 135 5.58 9.19 10.33
N VAL A 136 6.05 8.43 9.33
CA VAL A 136 6.15 8.91 7.94
C VAL A 136 4.76 9.32 7.43
N PRO A 137 4.59 10.50 6.79
CA PRO A 137 3.29 10.93 6.27
C PRO A 137 2.72 9.97 5.21
N THR A 138 1.49 9.48 5.44
CA THR A 138 0.83 8.50 4.57
C THR A 138 -0.46 9.00 3.93
N ASP A 139 -0.87 10.26 4.15
CA ASP A 139 -2.11 10.85 3.63
C ASP A 139 -3.37 9.99 3.92
N GLY A 140 -3.41 9.38 5.12
CA GLY A 140 -4.52 8.52 5.54
C GLY A 140 -4.47 7.08 5.01
N VAL A 141 -3.41 6.71 4.28
CA VAL A 141 -3.20 5.34 3.81
C VAL A 141 -2.57 4.48 4.93
N VAL A 142 -3.15 3.31 5.19
CA VAL A 142 -2.55 2.30 6.07
C VAL A 142 -1.42 1.58 5.31
N LEU A 143 -0.17 1.68 5.78
CA LEU A 143 1.00 1.14 5.08
C LEU A 143 0.91 -0.37 4.87
N GLU A 144 0.46 -1.11 5.87
CA GLU A 144 0.25 -2.57 5.77
C GLU A 144 -0.68 -2.90 4.59
N ASN A 145 -1.81 -2.22 4.50
CA ASN A 145 -2.77 -2.44 3.41
C ASN A 145 -2.22 -1.96 2.06
N ALA A 146 -1.41 -0.89 2.02
CA ALA A 146 -0.77 -0.44 0.80
C ALA A 146 0.22 -1.50 0.26
N VAL A 147 1.08 -2.00 1.13
CA VAL A 147 2.04 -3.07 0.81
C VAL A 147 1.30 -4.34 0.41
N GLY A 148 0.30 -4.74 1.19
CA GLY A 148 -0.55 -5.90 0.93
C GLY A 148 -1.20 -5.85 -0.45
N LEU A 149 -1.81 -4.72 -0.80
CA LEU A 149 -2.42 -4.50 -2.11
C LEU A 149 -1.40 -4.63 -3.26
N ARG A 150 -0.19 -4.09 -3.06
CA ARG A 150 0.90 -4.22 -4.04
C ARG A 150 1.46 -5.65 -4.14
N LEU A 151 1.42 -6.42 -3.05
CA LEU A 151 1.80 -7.83 -3.05
C LEU A 151 0.76 -8.68 -3.80
N THR A 152 -0.53 -8.33 -3.69
CA THR A 152 -1.61 -8.98 -4.45
C THR A 152 -1.49 -8.68 -5.94
N PHE A 153 -1.21 -7.43 -6.32
CA PHE A 153 -1.18 -7.01 -7.72
C PHE A 153 0.17 -6.44 -8.16
N ARG A 154 0.78 -7.06 -9.18
CA ARG A 154 2.03 -6.56 -9.78
C ARG A 154 1.89 -5.23 -10.50
N GLN A 155 0.70 -4.96 -11.04
CA GLN A 155 0.29 -3.74 -11.71
C GLN A 155 -1.16 -3.45 -11.29
N PRO A 156 -1.59 -2.18 -11.27
CA PRO A 156 -2.97 -1.86 -10.97
C PRO A 156 -3.91 -2.56 -11.96
N PRO A 157 -4.84 -3.41 -11.49
CA PRO A 157 -5.83 -4.05 -12.36
C PRO A 157 -6.77 -3.00 -13.00
N PRO A 158 -7.27 -3.22 -14.23
CA PRO A 158 -8.21 -2.31 -14.88
C PRO A 158 -9.49 -2.09 -14.07
N ILE A 159 -10.07 -0.89 -14.15
CA ILE A 159 -11.32 -0.55 -13.43
C ILE A 159 -12.50 -1.45 -13.82
N SER A 160 -12.54 -1.94 -15.06
CA SER A 160 -13.57 -2.86 -15.55
C SER A 160 -13.56 -4.22 -14.87
N CYS A 161 -12.50 -4.59 -14.15
CA CYS A 161 -12.46 -5.84 -13.39
C CYS A 161 -13.18 -5.74 -12.03
N PHE A 162 -13.77 -4.60 -11.70
CA PHE A 162 -14.26 -4.30 -10.36
C PHE A 162 -15.75 -4.01 -10.31
N SER A 163 -16.42 -4.68 -9.38
CA SER A 163 -17.63 -4.14 -8.75
C SER A 163 -17.27 -3.30 -7.53
N ASP A 164 -18.18 -2.41 -7.12
CA ASP A 164 -18.02 -1.62 -5.88
C ASP A 164 -17.76 -2.51 -4.66
N GLN A 165 -18.51 -3.62 -4.56
CA GLN A 165 -18.37 -4.57 -3.45
C GLN A 165 -17.01 -5.26 -3.45
N PHE A 166 -16.48 -5.58 -4.64
CA PHE A 166 -15.17 -6.21 -4.77
C PHE A 166 -14.04 -5.25 -4.37
N LEU A 167 -14.10 -3.97 -4.74
CA LEU A 167 -13.11 -2.97 -4.29
C LEU A 167 -13.06 -2.84 -2.76
N LEU A 168 -14.22 -2.81 -2.10
CA LEU A 168 -14.30 -2.72 -0.64
C LEU A 168 -13.69 -3.97 0.03
N TYR A 169 -14.02 -5.16 -0.48
CA TYR A 169 -13.45 -6.41 0.03
C TYR A 169 -11.92 -6.47 -0.17
N LEU A 170 -11.44 -5.98 -1.31
CA LEU A 170 -10.05 -6.03 -1.71
C LEU A 170 -9.17 -5.08 -0.87
N ASN A 171 -9.64 -3.86 -0.61
CA ASN A 171 -8.92 -2.89 0.23
C ASN A 171 -8.89 -3.25 1.71
N SER A 172 -9.87 -4.01 2.20
CA SER A 172 -9.99 -4.38 3.62
C SER A 172 -9.39 -5.75 3.93
N SER A 173 -9.90 -6.80 3.31
CA SER A 173 -9.57 -8.19 3.67
C SER A 173 -8.37 -8.72 2.89
N VAL A 174 -8.39 -8.57 1.56
CA VAL A 174 -7.35 -9.15 0.70
C VAL A 174 -6.00 -8.50 0.96
N ALA A 175 -5.96 -7.16 0.97
CA ALA A 175 -4.74 -6.41 1.25
C ALA A 175 -4.13 -6.77 2.62
N ALA A 176 -4.94 -6.75 3.68
CA ALA A 176 -4.47 -7.10 5.03
C ALA A 176 -3.95 -8.54 5.11
N THR A 177 -4.67 -9.50 4.53
CA THR A 177 -4.28 -10.92 4.54
C THR A 177 -2.99 -11.14 3.74
N ALA A 178 -2.84 -10.50 2.59
CA ALA A 178 -1.62 -10.56 1.78
C ALA A 178 -0.41 -10.02 2.55
N TYR A 179 -0.57 -8.86 3.22
CA TYR A 179 0.49 -8.30 4.05
C TYR A 179 0.87 -9.23 5.20
N GLN A 180 -0.11 -9.71 5.97
CA GLN A 180 0.13 -10.60 7.11
C GLN A 180 0.82 -11.90 6.69
N THR A 181 0.41 -12.46 5.55
CA THR A 181 1.03 -13.67 5.01
C THR A 181 2.48 -13.41 4.64
N TRP A 182 2.76 -12.30 3.95
CA TRP A 182 4.12 -11.90 3.59
C TRP A 182 5.00 -11.59 4.81
N ALA A 183 4.46 -10.91 5.82
CA ALA A 183 5.19 -10.59 7.05
C ALA A 183 5.60 -11.84 7.85
N ARG A 184 4.79 -12.90 7.79
CA ARG A 184 5.04 -14.20 8.44
C ARG A 184 5.92 -15.16 7.62
N LEU A 185 6.26 -14.84 6.37
CA LEU A 185 7.22 -15.65 5.60
C LEU A 185 8.62 -15.62 6.21
N SER A 186 8.93 -14.54 6.94
CA SER A 186 10.06 -14.49 7.85
C SER A 186 9.57 -15.06 9.20
N ASN A 187 10.31 -15.98 9.85
CA ASN A 187 9.84 -16.72 11.04
C ASN A 187 9.35 -15.80 12.19
N ASP A 188 8.53 -16.35 13.10
CA ASP A 188 7.81 -15.61 14.17
C ASP A 188 8.68 -14.88 15.22
N GLU A 189 9.99 -15.17 15.32
CA GLU A 189 10.90 -14.50 16.26
C GLU A 189 11.72 -13.36 15.62
N GLN A 190 11.07 -12.53 14.81
CA GLN A 190 11.73 -11.37 14.22
C GLN A 190 11.94 -10.26 15.24
N ALA A 191 13.18 -9.79 15.30
CA ALA A 191 13.48 -8.52 15.93
C ALA A 191 13.25 -7.38 14.92
N LEU A 192 12.83 -6.21 15.40
CA LEU A 192 12.53 -5.04 14.60
C LEU A 192 13.78 -4.18 14.41
N LEU A 193 13.79 -3.36 13.36
CA LEU A 193 14.83 -2.35 13.17
C LEU A 193 14.61 -1.19 14.16
N PRO A 194 15.61 -0.85 15.00
CA PRO A 194 15.49 0.24 15.96
C PRO A 194 15.37 1.61 15.27
N PRO A 195 14.26 2.36 15.46
CA PRO A 195 14.02 3.60 14.72
C PRO A 195 15.08 4.69 14.95
N GLU A 196 15.65 4.76 16.15
CA GLU A 196 16.71 5.69 16.52
C GLU A 196 18.06 5.40 15.84
N ARG A 197 18.27 4.17 15.35
CA ARG A 197 19.51 3.75 14.71
C ARG A 197 19.52 3.94 13.20
N PHE A 198 18.41 4.35 12.60
CA PHE A 198 18.30 4.56 11.15
C PHE A 198 17.81 5.96 10.81
N HIS A 199 18.36 6.55 9.75
CA HIS A 199 17.88 7.81 9.17
C HIS A 199 17.61 7.62 7.67
N PHE A 200 16.59 8.32 7.16
CA PHE A 200 16.31 8.46 5.73
C PHE A 200 15.48 9.72 5.50
N GLN A 201 15.54 10.21 4.27
CA GLN A 201 14.69 11.29 3.80
C GLN A 201 13.45 10.72 3.11
N VAL A 202 12.34 11.44 3.21
CA VAL A 202 11.12 11.17 2.44
C VAL A 202 11.03 12.21 1.34
N LEU A 203 11.08 11.77 0.08
CA LEU A 203 11.05 12.63 -1.09
C LEU A 203 9.76 12.38 -1.88
N HIS A 204 9.00 13.44 -2.11
CA HIS A 204 7.81 13.39 -2.95
C HIS A 204 8.21 13.60 -4.40
N MET A 205 7.94 12.60 -5.23
CA MET A 205 8.12 12.70 -6.68
C MET A 205 6.86 13.32 -7.29
N THR A 206 7.01 14.46 -7.94
CA THR A 206 6.00 15.00 -8.86
C THR A 206 5.93 14.08 -10.08
N ALA A 207 4.76 13.52 -10.34
CA ALA A 207 4.50 12.74 -11.55
C ALA A 207 4.52 13.63 -12.80
#